data_AF-A0A1J7C6B5-F1
#
_entry.id   AF-A0A1J7C6B5-F1
#
_cell.length_a   1.000
_cell.length_b   1.000
_cell.length_c   1.000
_cell.angle_alpha   90.00
_cell.angle_beta   90.00
_cell.angle_gamma   90.00
#
_symmetry.space_group_name_H-M   'P 1'
#
loop_
_entity.id
_entity.type
_entity.pdbx_description
1 polymer ?
#
loop_
_entity_poly.entity_id
_entity_poly.type
_entity_poly.pdbx_seq_one_letter_code
_entity_poly.pdbx_strand_id
1 'polypeptide(L)'
;MPRRITTTSLAKAANVNRIWVQKAVDLGLISLQSLDGEDVIAVRTFTVADQIVWPGDRRSRSVTRDAAIWLSVAVNAARDAAGDPRTTPATALWLMPDDVQVTQSHPEEMFFLGAGLRQRAAFRVPIGAWIDELPPGFELHRTTEPHPTALPKPAPGEMAKAGSTTPDHSAA
;
A
#
# COMPACT_ATOMS: atom_id res chain seq x y z
N MET A 1 0.57 1.83 30.31
CA MET A 1 0.26 3.19 29.83
C MET A 1 0.58 3.22 28.34
N PRO A 2 -0.39 3.39 27.42
CA PRO A 2 -0.09 3.55 26.00
C PRO A 2 0.73 4.83 25.83
N ARG A 3 1.90 4.72 25.20
CA ARG A 3 2.81 5.86 25.00
C ARG A 3 2.20 6.75 23.92
N ARG A 4 1.80 7.97 24.27
CA ARG A 4 1.24 8.91 23.29
C ARG A 4 2.32 9.27 22.26
N ILE A 5 2.05 9.00 20.99
CA ILE A 5 2.93 9.40 19.89
C ILE A 5 2.88 10.93 19.76
N THR A 6 4.04 11.55 19.66
CA THR A 6 4.24 12.99 19.44
C THR A 6 4.86 13.23 18.07
N THR A 7 4.77 14.45 17.54
CA THR A 7 5.48 14.84 16.30
C THR A 7 6.98 14.58 16.37
N THR A 8 7.57 14.72 17.56
CA THR A 8 8.99 14.44 17.81
C THR A 8 9.32 12.96 17.69
N SER A 9 8.52 12.10 18.33
CA SER A 9 8.73 10.65 18.25
C SER A 9 8.43 10.13 16.84
N LEU A 10 7.44 10.70 16.17
CA LEU A 10 7.11 10.38 14.78
C LEU A 10 8.27 10.73 13.85
N ALA A 11 8.82 11.95 13.94
CA ALA A 11 9.99 12.35 13.16
C ALA A 11 11.18 11.42 13.39
N LYS A 12 11.41 11.02 14.65
CA LYS A 12 12.46 10.08 15.02
C LYS A 12 12.22 8.68 14.42
N ALA A 13 11.00 8.15 14.51
CA ALA A 13 10.62 6.86 13.94
C ALA A 13 10.72 6.86 12.40
N ALA A 14 10.34 7.97 11.77
CA ALA A 14 10.48 8.19 10.34
C ALA A 14 11.93 8.45 9.90
N ASN A 15 12.87 8.67 10.85
CA ASN A 15 14.25 9.07 10.57
C ASN A 15 14.34 10.34 9.70
N VAL A 16 13.50 11.33 9.98
CA VAL A 16 13.46 12.63 9.28
C VAL A 16 13.55 13.80 10.24
N ASN A 17 13.85 14.98 9.71
CA ASN A 17 13.76 16.22 10.47
C ASN A 17 12.29 16.54 10.80
N ARG A 18 12.01 17.06 12.00
CA ARG A 18 10.67 17.48 12.45
C ARG A 18 9.96 18.45 11.50
N ILE A 19 10.72 19.25 10.74
CA ILE A 19 10.17 20.15 9.73
C ILE A 19 9.32 19.38 8.70
N TRP A 20 9.71 18.16 8.34
CA TRP A 20 8.95 17.31 7.40
C TRP A 20 7.62 16.87 7.97
N VAL A 21 7.58 16.54 9.26
CA VAL A 21 6.33 16.22 9.97
C VAL A 21 5.41 17.44 9.96
N GLN A 22 5.93 18.62 10.30
CA GLN A 22 5.10 19.84 10.29
C GLN A 22 4.56 20.13 8.90
N LYS A 23 5.39 20.04 7.86
CA LYS A 23 4.96 20.23 6.47
C LYS A 23 3.88 19.23 6.06
N ALA A 24 3.98 17.97 6.48
CA ALA A 24 2.94 16.97 6.22
C ALA A 24 1.63 17.29 6.94
N VAL A 25 1.66 17.82 8.17
CA VAL A 25 0.45 18.31 8.88
C VAL A 25 -0.16 19.49 8.13
N ASP A 26 0.65 20.46 7.73
CA ASP A 26 0.17 21.69 7.08
C ASP A 26 -0.48 21.39 5.71
N LEU A 27 -0.01 20.34 5.03
CA LEU A 27 -0.61 19.81 3.79
C LEU A 27 -1.83 18.91 4.03
N GLY A 28 -2.23 18.67 5.28
CA GLY A 28 -3.34 17.80 5.64
C GLY A 28 -3.06 16.32 5.37
N LEU A 29 -1.79 15.95 5.15
CA LEU A 29 -1.40 14.57 4.88
C LEU A 29 -1.46 13.73 6.16
N ILE A 30 -1.17 14.28 7.33
CA ILE A 30 -1.19 13.56 8.63
C ILE A 30 -2.06 14.30 9.66
N SER A 31 -2.71 13.55 10.56
CA SER A 31 -3.54 14.12 11.63
C SER A 31 -2.87 13.96 12.99
N LEU A 32 -2.62 15.07 13.69
CA LEU A 32 -2.01 15.04 15.03
C LEU A 32 -2.88 14.38 16.12
N GLN A 33 -4.15 14.12 15.82
CA GLN A 33 -5.08 13.54 16.78
C GLN A 33 -4.92 12.02 16.91
N SER A 34 -4.43 11.36 15.87
CA SER A 34 -4.39 9.90 15.74
C SER A 34 -3.09 9.47 15.06
N LEU A 35 -1.96 9.71 15.73
CA LEU A 35 -0.66 9.31 15.21
C LEU A 35 -0.42 7.82 15.43
N ASP A 36 -0.01 7.10 14.39
CA ASP A 36 0.23 5.66 14.40
C ASP A 36 1.45 5.23 13.55
N GLY A 37 1.61 3.91 13.31
CA GLY A 37 2.65 3.38 12.44
C GLY A 37 2.48 3.72 10.96
N GLU A 38 1.25 3.87 10.46
CA GLU A 38 0.98 4.23 9.07
C GLU A 38 1.45 5.66 8.79
N ASP A 39 1.33 6.56 9.77
CA ASP A 39 1.86 7.91 9.69
C ASP A 39 3.40 7.97 9.57
N VAL A 40 4.12 6.99 10.13
CA VAL A 40 5.58 6.89 9.94
C VAL A 40 5.89 6.64 8.46
N ILE A 41 5.17 5.70 7.85
CA ILE A 41 5.31 5.34 6.43
C ILE A 41 4.89 6.50 5.53
N ALA A 42 3.79 7.19 5.87
CA ALA A 42 3.29 8.37 5.18
C ALA A 42 4.34 9.49 5.16
N VAL A 43 4.94 9.82 6.31
CA VAL A 43 5.95 10.87 6.42
C VAL A 43 7.24 10.51 5.67
N ARG A 44 7.70 9.25 5.75
CA ARG A 44 8.86 8.79 4.97
C ARG A 44 8.59 8.91 3.47
N THR A 45 7.42 8.44 3.01
CA THR A 45 7.02 8.50 1.61
C THR A 45 6.92 9.95 1.12
N PHE A 46 6.26 10.81 1.89
CA PHE A 46 6.15 12.24 1.58
C PHE A 46 7.52 12.89 1.41
N THR A 47 8.45 12.60 2.32
CA THR A 47 9.81 13.16 2.29
C THR A 47 10.56 12.73 1.03
N VAL A 48 10.42 11.48 0.61
CA VAL A 48 10.99 10.99 -0.66
C VAL A 48 10.31 11.68 -1.83
N ALA A 49 8.98 11.65 -1.90
CA ALA A 49 8.21 12.12 -3.03
C ALA A 49 8.39 13.63 -3.30
N ASP A 50 8.41 14.46 -2.25
CA ASP A 50 8.60 15.92 -2.36
C ASP A 50 10.01 16.30 -2.85
N GLN A 51 10.99 15.42 -2.66
CA GLN A 51 12.37 15.62 -3.10
C GLN A 51 12.64 15.11 -4.53
N ILE A 52 11.70 14.39 -5.15
CA ILE A 52 11.89 13.90 -6.51
C ILE A 52 11.87 15.06 -7.50
N VAL A 53 12.86 15.03 -8.39
CA VAL A 53 12.93 15.90 -9.57
C VAL A 53 12.91 15.02 -10.81
N TRP A 54 11.83 15.12 -11.58
CA TRP A 54 11.66 14.34 -12.80
C TRP A 54 12.44 14.97 -13.97
N PRO A 55 13.15 14.16 -14.79
CA PRO A 55 13.83 14.66 -15.97
C PRO A 55 12.82 15.13 -17.03
N GLY A 56 13.02 16.33 -17.56
CA GLY A 56 12.20 16.90 -18.64
C GLY A 56 11.10 17.88 -18.19
N ASP A 57 10.78 17.94 -16.89
CA ASP A 57 9.73 18.83 -16.39
C ASP A 57 10.25 20.23 -16.03
N ARG A 58 9.75 21.26 -16.72
CA ARG A 58 9.85 22.66 -16.26
C ARG A 58 8.61 22.96 -15.42
N ARG A 59 8.79 23.18 -14.11
CA ARG A 59 7.69 23.51 -13.18
C ARG A 59 6.98 24.81 -13.62
N SER A 60 5.82 24.67 -14.25
CA SER A 60 4.82 25.73 -14.46
C SER A 60 3.94 25.88 -13.21
N ARG A 61 3.24 27.01 -13.03
CA ARG A 61 2.30 27.19 -11.89
C ARG A 61 1.17 26.15 -11.84
N SER A 62 0.74 25.62 -12.98
CA SER A 62 -0.23 24.51 -13.02
C SER A 62 0.37 23.23 -12.42
N VAL A 63 1.65 22.99 -12.69
CA VAL A 63 2.43 21.85 -12.16
C VAL A 63 2.47 21.87 -10.64
N THR A 64 2.37 23.04 -9.99
CA THR A 64 2.33 23.11 -8.52
C THR A 64 1.07 22.47 -7.94
N ARG A 65 -0.10 22.65 -8.57
CA ARG A 65 -1.36 22.04 -8.10
C ARG A 65 -1.38 20.55 -8.39
N ASP A 66 -0.95 20.15 -9.58
CA ASP A 66 -0.89 18.75 -9.97
C ASP A 66 0.12 17.98 -9.12
N ALA A 67 1.27 18.60 -8.79
CA ALA A 67 2.24 18.05 -7.86
C ALA A 67 1.66 17.88 -6.44
N ALA A 68 0.85 18.82 -5.95
CA ALA A 68 0.19 18.69 -4.65
C ALA A 68 -0.81 17.52 -4.63
N ILE A 69 -1.58 17.33 -5.71
CA ILE A 69 -2.51 16.20 -5.85
C ILE A 69 -1.73 14.88 -5.91
N TRP A 70 -0.71 14.81 -6.75
CA TRP A 70 0.14 13.64 -6.90
C TRP A 70 0.84 13.24 -5.59
N LEU A 71 1.33 14.22 -4.81
CA LEU A 71 1.91 13.96 -3.49
C LEU A 71 0.90 13.31 -2.54
N SER A 72 -0.34 13.82 -2.50
CA SER A 72 -1.40 13.23 -1.69
C SER A 72 -1.75 11.81 -2.13
N VAL A 73 -1.81 11.56 -3.44
CA VAL A 73 -2.05 10.22 -4.00
C VAL A 73 -0.93 9.25 -3.61
N ALA A 74 0.34 9.65 -3.74
CA ALA A 74 1.48 8.83 -3.36
C ALA A 74 1.49 8.48 -1.86
N VAL A 75 1.20 9.46 -1.01
CA VAL A 75 1.20 9.26 0.45
C VAL A 75 0.03 8.37 0.89
N ASN A 76 -1.16 8.55 0.31
CA ASN A 76 -2.30 7.69 0.61
C ASN A 76 -2.08 6.26 0.09
N ALA A 77 -1.54 6.09 -1.13
CA ALA A 77 -1.19 4.76 -1.63
C ALA A 77 -0.17 4.04 -0.73
N ALA A 78 0.78 4.77 -0.15
CA ALA A 78 1.71 4.21 0.83
C ALA A 78 1.02 3.79 2.14
N ARG A 79 0.07 4.58 2.63
CA ARG A 79 -0.73 4.23 3.81
C ARG A 79 -1.61 3.01 3.55
N ASP A 80 -2.34 3.01 2.44
CA ASP A 80 -3.20 1.91 2.06
C ASP A 80 -2.38 0.62 1.94
N ALA A 81 -1.20 0.70 1.29
CA ALA A 81 -0.26 -0.42 1.26
C ALA A 81 0.25 -0.79 2.66
N ALA A 82 0.47 0.13 3.59
CA ALA A 82 0.90 -0.21 4.94
C ALA A 82 -0.21 -0.90 5.77
N GLY A 83 -1.45 -0.46 5.62
CA GLY A 83 -2.62 -1.01 6.30
C GLY A 83 -3.14 -2.33 5.69
N ASP A 84 -2.79 -2.63 4.43
CA ASP A 84 -3.24 -3.83 3.72
C ASP A 84 -2.75 -5.13 4.41
N PRO A 85 -3.64 -6.05 4.79
CA PRO A 85 -3.28 -7.36 5.33
C PRO A 85 -2.37 -8.21 4.43
N ARG A 86 -2.38 -7.96 3.10
CA ARG A 86 -1.55 -8.66 2.11
C ARG A 86 -0.12 -8.16 2.05
N THR A 87 0.22 -7.11 2.80
CA THR A 87 1.55 -6.51 2.73
C THR A 87 2.62 -7.46 3.26
N THR A 88 3.55 -7.75 2.37
CA THR A 88 4.73 -8.57 2.60
C THR A 88 6.00 -7.71 2.68
N PRO A 89 7.14 -8.25 3.16
CA PRO A 89 8.42 -7.56 3.08
C PRO A 89 8.86 -7.14 1.67
N ALA A 90 8.33 -7.81 0.64
CA ALA A 90 8.59 -7.47 -0.76
C ALA A 90 7.75 -6.29 -1.27
N THR A 91 6.77 -5.81 -0.49
CA THR A 91 5.84 -4.76 -0.91
C THR A 91 6.58 -3.47 -1.20
N ALA A 92 6.35 -2.92 -2.39
CA ALA A 92 6.96 -1.70 -2.87
C ALA A 92 5.91 -0.78 -3.49
N LEU A 93 6.08 0.51 -3.25
CA LEU A 93 5.37 1.58 -3.95
C LEU A 93 6.32 2.15 -5.01
N TRP A 94 5.83 2.23 -6.24
CA TRP A 94 6.53 2.81 -7.38
C TRP A 94 5.96 4.20 -7.63
N LEU A 95 6.79 5.21 -7.48
CA LEU A 95 6.47 6.59 -7.80
C LEU A 95 6.88 6.86 -9.24
N MET A 96 5.97 7.39 -10.05
CA MET A 96 6.21 7.83 -11.43
C MET A 96 5.76 9.30 -11.58
N PRO A 97 6.18 10.03 -12.62
CA PRO A 97 5.84 11.45 -12.80
C PRO A 97 4.34 11.76 -12.73
N ASP A 98 3.52 10.83 -13.20
CA ASP A 98 2.09 10.98 -13.44
C ASP A 98 1.25 9.89 -12.76
N ASP A 99 1.88 8.97 -12.04
CA ASP A 99 1.20 7.76 -11.54
C ASP A 99 1.91 7.16 -10.32
N VAL A 100 1.21 6.26 -9.62
CA VAL A 100 1.75 5.45 -8.53
C VAL A 100 1.26 4.02 -8.64
N GLN A 101 2.15 3.04 -8.41
CA GLN A 101 1.81 1.63 -8.49
C GLN A 101 2.31 0.88 -7.26
N VAL A 102 1.50 0.01 -6.67
CA VAL A 102 1.92 -0.90 -5.59
C VAL A 102 2.14 -2.30 -6.17
N THR A 103 3.22 -2.94 -5.76
CA THR A 103 3.50 -4.37 -6.00
C THR A 103 3.71 -5.04 -4.65
N GLN A 104 3.05 -6.17 -4.41
CA GLN A 104 3.05 -6.86 -3.10
C GLN A 104 3.95 -8.09 -3.07
N SER A 105 4.45 -8.52 -4.22
CA SER A 105 5.27 -9.73 -4.35
C SER A 105 6.39 -9.56 -5.37
N HIS A 106 7.42 -10.39 -5.25
CA HIS A 106 8.53 -10.40 -6.21
C HIS A 106 8.10 -10.71 -7.66
N PRO A 107 7.18 -11.66 -7.93
CA PRO A 107 6.67 -11.86 -9.29
C PRO A 107 5.95 -10.64 -9.86
N GLU A 108 5.12 -9.95 -9.08
CA GLU A 108 4.45 -8.72 -9.50
C GLU A 108 5.46 -7.61 -9.80
N GLU A 109 6.47 -7.45 -8.95
CA GLU A 109 7.57 -6.52 -9.14
C GLU A 109 8.34 -6.78 -10.44
N MET A 110 8.70 -8.04 -10.72
CA MET A 110 9.38 -8.41 -11.97
C MET A 110 8.50 -8.15 -13.19
N PHE A 111 7.20 -8.44 -13.10
CA PHE A 111 6.26 -8.13 -14.17
C PHE A 111 6.14 -6.62 -14.41
N PHE A 112 6.05 -5.82 -13.34
CA PHE A 112 5.97 -4.37 -13.43
C PHE A 112 7.24 -3.76 -14.05
N LEU A 113 8.42 -4.18 -13.59
CA LEU A 113 9.70 -3.76 -14.20
C LEU A 113 9.81 -4.18 -15.67
N GLY A 114 9.37 -5.39 -15.97
CA GLY A 114 9.49 -6.00 -17.28
C GLY A 114 8.48 -5.50 -18.32
N ALA A 115 7.26 -5.11 -17.93
CA ALA A 115 6.19 -4.73 -18.85
C ALA A 115 5.62 -3.33 -18.58
N GLY A 116 5.49 -2.95 -17.31
CA GLY A 116 4.91 -1.67 -16.88
C GLY A 116 5.86 -0.48 -16.96
N LEU A 117 7.18 -0.70 -16.76
CA LEU A 117 8.15 0.39 -16.59
C LEU A 117 9.03 0.69 -17.81
N ARG A 118 8.88 -0.04 -18.93
CA ARG A 118 9.90 -0.15 -20.01
C ARG A 118 10.52 1.13 -20.57
N GLN A 119 9.93 2.32 -20.39
CA GLN A 119 10.52 3.61 -20.78
C GLN A 119 10.22 4.75 -19.79
N ARG A 120 9.75 4.43 -18.57
CA ARG A 120 9.34 5.43 -17.58
C ARG A 120 10.40 5.53 -16.48
N ALA A 121 10.69 6.75 -16.04
CA ALA A 121 11.42 6.95 -14.80
C ALA A 121 10.51 6.56 -13.63
N ALA A 122 11.03 5.80 -12.67
CA ALA A 122 10.33 5.55 -11.42
C ALA A 122 11.30 5.51 -10.24
N PHE A 123 10.78 5.83 -9.06
CA PHE A 123 11.44 5.64 -7.79
C PHE A 123 10.73 4.54 -7.01
N ARG A 124 11.51 3.59 -6.49
CA ARG A 124 11.01 2.50 -5.65
C ARG A 124 11.06 2.90 -4.19
N VAL A 125 9.92 2.82 -3.52
CA VAL A 125 9.75 3.03 -2.08
C VAL A 125 9.49 1.67 -1.41
N PRO A 126 10.39 1.19 -0.53
CA PRO A 126 10.31 -0.16 0.03
C PRO A 126 9.37 -0.23 1.24
N ILE A 127 8.05 -0.13 1.00
CA ILE A 127 7.01 -0.09 2.05
C ILE A 127 7.12 -1.27 3.02
N GLY A 128 7.24 -2.51 2.51
CA GLY A 128 7.34 -3.72 3.32
C GLY A 128 8.54 -3.69 4.28
N ALA A 129 9.71 -3.29 3.79
CA ALA A 129 10.91 -3.19 4.62
C ALA A 129 10.80 -2.08 5.68
N TRP A 130 10.20 -0.93 5.35
CA TRP A 130 9.99 0.13 6.34
C TRP A 130 9.03 -0.26 7.45
N ILE A 131 8.06 -1.12 7.16
CA ILE A 131 7.15 -1.68 8.17
C ILE A 131 7.92 -2.57 9.15
N ASP A 132 8.80 -3.43 8.65
CA ASP A 132 9.65 -4.29 9.48
C ASP A 132 10.63 -3.50 10.36
N GLU A 133 10.97 -2.27 9.95
CA GLU A 133 11.83 -1.34 10.69
C GLU A 133 11.09 -0.49 11.74
N LEU A 134 9.76 -0.60 11.86
CA LEU A 134 9.00 0.26 12.76
C LEU A 134 9.43 0.04 14.23
N PRO A 135 9.74 1.12 14.97
CA PRO A 135 10.10 0.99 16.37
C PRO A 135 8.88 0.59 17.22
N PRO A 136 9.09 -0.06 18.38
CA PRO A 136 8.00 -0.40 19.29
C PRO A 136 7.13 0.81 19.67
N GLY A 137 5.81 0.63 19.70
CA GLY A 137 4.83 1.68 19.95
C GLY A 137 4.38 2.46 18.71
N PHE A 138 4.71 1.98 17.51
CA PHE A 138 4.20 2.45 16.21
C PHE A 138 3.57 1.29 15.44
N GLU A 139 2.60 0.63 16.06
CA GLU A 139 1.90 -0.49 15.46
C GLU A 139 1.01 -0.04 14.29
N LEU A 140 0.83 -0.94 13.33
CA LEU A 140 -0.09 -0.74 12.20
C LEU A 140 -1.49 -1.24 12.58
N HIS A 141 -2.51 -0.47 12.22
CA HIS A 141 -3.90 -0.86 12.38
C HIS A 141 -4.36 -1.68 11.18
N ARG A 142 -3.81 -2.89 11.03
CA ARG A 142 -4.25 -3.80 9.97
C ARG A 142 -5.70 -4.19 10.24
N THR A 143 -6.62 -3.66 9.42
CA THR A 143 -8.00 -4.13 9.42
C THR A 143 -7.99 -5.51 8.81
N THR A 144 -7.84 -6.53 9.65
CA THR A 144 -8.15 -7.90 9.26
C THR A 144 -9.66 -7.97 9.07
N GLU A 145 -10.16 -7.67 7.87
CA GLU A 145 -11.48 -8.19 7.52
C GLU A 145 -11.39 -9.73 7.59
N PRO A 146 -12.26 -10.40 8.37
CA PRO A 146 -12.32 -11.85 8.35
C PRO A 146 -12.79 -12.27 6.95
N HIS A 147 -11.86 -12.73 6.12
CA HIS A 147 -12.19 -13.28 4.82
C HIS A 147 -13.03 -14.55 5.03
N PRO A 148 -14.27 -14.63 4.47
CA PRO A 148 -15.05 -15.86 4.52
C PRO A 148 -14.44 -16.87 3.55
N THR A 149 -13.40 -17.57 4.00
CA THR A 149 -12.94 -18.81 3.35
C THR A 149 -12.79 -19.89 4.40
N ALA A 150 -13.93 -20.26 4.99
CA ALA A 150 -14.15 -21.65 5.31
C ALA A 150 -14.98 -22.23 4.14
N LEU A 151 -14.32 -22.84 3.17
CA LEU A 151 -14.99 -23.83 2.33
C LEU A 151 -15.63 -24.86 3.28
N PRO A 152 -16.93 -25.18 3.15
CA PRO A 152 -17.52 -26.21 3.98
C PRO A 152 -16.80 -27.53 3.70
N LYS A 153 -16.15 -28.07 4.72
CA LYS A 153 -15.62 -29.43 4.73
C LYS A 153 -16.79 -30.37 4.40
N PRO A 154 -16.73 -31.19 3.34
CA PRO A 154 -17.81 -32.14 3.08
C PRO A 154 -17.90 -33.08 4.29
N ALA A 155 -19.09 -33.14 4.89
CA ALA A 155 -19.37 -34.05 5.99
C ALA A 155 -19.24 -35.50 5.48
N PRO A 156 -18.61 -36.40 6.26
CA PRO A 156 -18.52 -37.79 5.88
C PRO A 156 -19.86 -38.48 6.11
N GLY A 157 -20.52 -38.81 5.01
CA GLY A 157 -21.63 -39.77 4.97
C GLY A 157 -23.00 -39.15 4.80
N GLU A 158 -23.43 -38.99 3.54
CA GLU A 158 -24.84 -39.22 3.20
C GLU A 158 -25.00 -39.68 1.74
N MET A 159 -25.35 -40.97 1.64
CA MET A 159 -26.18 -41.59 0.62
C MET A 159 -25.67 -41.85 -0.80
N ALA A 160 -25.22 -43.10 -0.95
CA ALA A 160 -25.68 -43.94 -2.04
C ALA A 160 -27.21 -44.00 -2.10
N LYS A 161 -27.83 -43.70 -3.25
CA LYS A 161 -28.54 -44.66 -4.11
C LYS A 161 -29.49 -43.98 -5.12
N ALA A 162 -29.47 -44.58 -6.31
CA ALA A 162 -30.57 -44.86 -7.22
C ALA A 162 -31.15 -43.71 -8.08
N GLY A 163 -30.96 -43.88 -9.38
CA GLY A 163 -31.64 -43.14 -10.44
C GLY A 163 -31.31 -43.75 -11.80
N SER A 164 -31.70 -45.02 -11.99
CA SER A 164 -31.69 -45.70 -13.29
C SER A 164 -32.85 -45.19 -14.14
N THR A 165 -32.56 -44.68 -15.34
CA THR A 165 -33.55 -44.62 -16.42
C THR A 165 -32.87 -44.81 -17.78
N THR A 166 -33.29 -45.90 -18.44
CA THR A 166 -32.93 -46.44 -19.75
C THR A 166 -33.22 -45.47 -20.91
N PRO A 167 -32.48 -45.53 -22.04
CA PRO A 167 -32.71 -44.69 -23.21
C PRO A 167 -33.84 -45.23 -24.08
N ASP A 168 -34.63 -44.34 -24.66
CA ASP A 168 -35.59 -44.66 -25.72
C ASP A 168 -35.28 -43.76 -26.93
N HIS A 169 -34.73 -44.36 -27.98
CA HIS A 169 -34.58 -43.73 -29.29
C HIS A 169 -35.01 -44.75 -30.35
N SER A 170 -36.21 -44.56 -30.89
CA SER A 170 -36.64 -45.14 -32.17
C SER A 170 -37.52 -44.15 -32.92
N ALA A 171 -36.94 -43.57 -33.98
CA ALA A 171 -37.52 -43.00 -35.20
C ALA A 171 -36.38 -42.20 -35.87
N ALA A 172 -35.88 -42.50 -37.06
CA ALA A 172 -36.44 -43.18 -38.22
C ALA A 172 -35.40 -44.05 -38.93
#